data_AF-A0A3G8WLY7-F1
#
_entry.id   AF-A0A3G8WLY7-F1
#
_cell.length_a   1.000
_cell.length_b   1.000
_cell.length_c   1.000
_cell.angle_alpha   90.00
_cell.angle_beta   90.00
_cell.angle_gamma   90.00
#
_symmetry.space_group_name_H-M   'P 1'
#
loop_
_entity.id
_entity.type
_entity.pdbx_description
1 polymer ?
#
loop_
_entity_poly.entity_id
_entity_poly.type
_entity_poly.pdbx_seq_one_letter_code
_entity_poly.pdbx_strand_id
1 'polypeptide(L)'
;MKKIFFIMISFLSVFLINSCREDGEWGNENGGQFGFTIERDATFIEKAVGETNQLKFNIKPSYDFASIATSFKFTTSLNGTLKLNGETLVANQEYTFTTKDNIFEYIGNVAGNHELKISVKNEKGASKEEDFTLPYSISDFSHTNVGGSGPIYQGMETVYVMKIVPGSGQPTTGYQIKFNTYDGQVKLNGVAATLGTWYNIVNIDNFTTSLQTNVAGGGKLNYSIKNNTITKDYEIQQNILPRTITIESMNYSPTNIAINTQMAFSGIINQSPVNPNTNIQYKTWISSASNSNVNGIQNTNNTYTNYTLGSNGGFLMNVNALVAGTYVYNIQVKDEFGNQSEVKTFEIKVTAPIYFDTAVTQEGNVHFSIPSPTGGWRVYQQNFSRKFKLIAGGSATITAVKYELNYDITTSTSSVHVTRTYNENLAPGATIFEKNNDIWQTTGDQVAFLSGANLGISNLTMKITGTANTGDIVSVTISPTASTN
;
A
#
# COMPACT_ATOMS: atom_id res chain seq x y z
N MET A 1 -7.95 118.34 60.80
CA MET A 1 -7.58 119.16 61.99
C MET A 1 -7.26 118.24 63.15
N LYS A 2 -6.12 118.43 63.87
CA LYS A 2 -5.80 117.86 65.21
C LYS A 2 -5.72 116.30 65.27
N LYS A 3 -4.90 115.63 66.09
CA LYS A 3 -3.75 115.94 66.99
C LYS A 3 -2.92 114.61 67.13
N ILE A 4 -1.58 114.59 67.25
CA ILE A 4 -0.75 114.73 68.50
C ILE A 4 -1.22 113.73 69.57
N PHE A 5 -0.45 112.79 70.16
CA PHE A 5 0.98 112.68 70.62
C PHE A 5 1.38 111.16 70.58
N PHE A 6 2.51 110.55 71.01
CA PHE A 6 3.92 110.77 71.43
C PHE A 6 4.58 109.32 71.41
N ILE A 7 5.86 108.95 71.24
CA ILE A 7 7.24 109.49 71.43
C ILE A 7 7.85 109.35 72.85
N MET A 8 8.46 108.20 73.17
CA MET A 8 9.80 108.03 73.81
C MET A 8 10.19 106.54 73.84
N ILE A 9 11.28 106.09 73.18
CA ILE A 9 12.70 106.08 73.59
C ILE A 9 13.07 104.97 74.60
N SER A 10 13.86 103.99 74.14
CA SER A 10 15.11 103.57 74.79
C SER A 10 16.06 102.90 73.77
N PHE A 11 17.31 102.69 74.19
CA PHE A 11 18.50 102.49 73.35
C PHE A 11 18.77 101.05 72.86
N LEU A 12 19.41 100.97 71.67
CA LEU A 12 20.46 100.01 71.28
C LEU A 12 20.12 98.51 71.08
N SER A 13 20.17 98.01 69.83
CA SER A 13 21.12 96.95 69.39
C SER A 13 20.86 96.41 67.97
N VAL A 14 21.88 95.70 67.43
CA VAL A 14 21.90 94.78 66.26
C VAL A 14 21.93 95.37 64.83
N PHE A 15 22.98 94.97 64.09
CA PHE A 15 23.20 95.09 62.64
C PHE A 15 22.49 93.98 61.85
N LEU A 16 22.17 94.24 60.57
CA LEU A 16 22.05 93.35 59.38
C LEU A 16 21.18 94.12 58.36
N ILE A 17 21.64 94.67 57.23
CA ILE A 17 22.50 94.19 56.13
C ILE A 17 21.95 92.94 55.42
N ASN A 18 21.85 93.05 54.09
CA ASN A 18 21.51 92.03 53.09
C ASN A 18 20.04 91.56 53.04
N SER A 19 19.47 91.30 51.86
CA SER A 19 19.83 91.73 50.50
C SER A 19 18.62 91.49 49.57
N CYS A 20 18.63 92.03 48.35
CA CYS A 20 17.95 91.30 47.27
C CYS A 20 18.65 89.94 47.17
N ARG A 21 17.94 88.86 47.49
CA ARG A 21 18.39 87.52 47.16
C ARG A 21 17.76 87.19 45.81
N GLU A 22 18.60 86.87 44.85
CA GLU A 22 18.14 86.33 43.56
C GLU A 22 17.26 85.12 43.85
N ASP A 23 16.09 85.04 43.21
CA ASP A 23 15.40 83.77 43.06
C ASP A 23 16.38 82.85 42.34
N GLY A 24 16.91 81.88 43.07
CA GLY A 24 17.96 81.03 42.54
C GLY A 24 17.45 80.31 41.30
N GLU A 25 18.27 80.27 40.25
CA GLU A 25 17.98 79.42 39.09
C GLU A 25 18.14 77.94 39.51
N TRP A 26 17.08 77.39 40.11
CA TRP A 26 16.86 75.93 40.20
C TRP A 26 16.59 75.33 38.80
N GLY A 27 16.51 76.18 37.78
CA GLY A 27 16.60 75.83 36.36
C GLY A 27 17.98 75.32 35.99
N ASN A 28 18.21 74.04 36.28
CA ASN A 28 19.18 73.23 35.56
C ASN A 28 18.41 72.04 34.97
N GLU A 29 18.53 71.80 33.66
CA GLU A 29 17.57 71.03 32.85
C GLU A 29 17.44 69.54 33.21
N ASN A 30 18.17 69.08 34.22
CA ASN A 30 18.09 67.72 34.78
C ASN A 30 17.79 67.71 36.30
N GLY A 31 17.20 68.77 36.87
CA GLY A 31 16.56 68.73 38.21
C GLY A 31 17.46 68.85 39.45
N GLY A 32 18.76 69.12 39.28
CA GLY A 32 19.70 69.34 40.38
C GLY A 32 19.79 68.15 41.34
N GLN A 33 19.71 68.39 42.66
CA GLN A 33 19.75 67.32 43.67
C GLN A 33 18.56 66.35 43.62
N PHE A 34 17.47 66.74 42.95
CA PHE A 34 16.27 65.91 42.72
C PHE A 34 16.20 65.41 41.27
N GLY A 35 17.34 65.38 40.58
CA GLY A 35 17.48 64.91 39.21
C GLY A 35 17.42 63.40 39.06
N PHE A 36 17.13 62.94 37.85
CA PHE A 36 17.17 61.53 37.47
C PHE A 36 17.48 61.38 35.99
N THR A 37 18.08 60.25 35.61
CA THR A 37 18.20 59.81 34.22
C THR A 37 17.38 58.55 33.98
N ILE A 38 17.11 58.21 32.72
CA ILE A 38 16.45 56.97 32.34
C ILE A 38 17.48 56.05 31.65
N GLU A 39 17.64 54.84 32.17
CA GLU A 39 18.34 53.73 31.52
C GLU A 39 17.27 52.88 30.80
N ARG A 40 17.27 52.91 29.47
CA ARG A 40 16.28 52.22 28.63
C ARG A 40 16.90 51.56 27.41
N ASP A 41 16.10 50.76 26.72
CA ASP A 41 16.44 50.26 25.39
C ASP A 41 16.24 51.36 24.33
N ALA A 42 17.13 51.40 23.34
CA ALA A 42 17.21 52.48 22.34
C ALA A 42 16.97 52.02 20.89
N THR A 43 16.94 50.71 20.63
CA THR A 43 16.77 50.13 19.30
C THR A 43 15.85 48.92 19.36
N PHE A 44 14.89 48.86 18.43
CA PHE A 44 13.89 47.80 18.36
C PHE A 44 13.85 47.22 16.95
N ILE A 45 13.70 45.90 16.87
CA ILE A 45 13.44 45.21 15.60
C ILE A 45 11.96 45.33 15.23
N GLU A 46 11.66 45.26 13.95
CA GLU A 46 10.28 45.23 13.46
C GLU A 46 9.52 44.00 14.00
N LYS A 47 8.26 44.21 14.39
CA LYS A 47 7.37 43.17 14.93
C LYS A 47 6.13 42.98 14.09
N ALA A 48 5.49 41.82 14.19
CA ALA A 48 4.14 41.65 13.66
C ALA A 48 3.12 42.45 14.48
N VAL A 49 2.11 43.00 13.80
CA VAL A 49 0.87 43.47 14.44
C VAL A 49 0.32 42.38 15.37
N GLY A 50 0.09 42.73 16.63
CA GLY A 50 -0.34 41.81 17.69
C GLY A 50 0.80 41.17 18.50
N GLU A 51 2.07 41.34 18.13
CA GLU A 51 3.20 40.89 18.96
C GLU A 51 3.61 41.90 20.04
N THR A 52 4.12 41.37 21.15
CA THR A 52 4.64 42.16 22.27
C THR A 52 6.11 42.55 22.06
N ASN A 53 6.40 43.85 22.17
CA ASN A 53 7.73 44.36 22.51
C ASN A 53 7.82 44.54 24.03
N GLN A 54 8.96 44.16 24.61
CA GLN A 54 9.31 44.51 26.00
C GLN A 54 10.27 45.70 25.97
N LEU A 55 10.02 46.68 26.83
CA LEU A 55 10.75 47.95 26.88
C LEU A 55 11.31 48.16 28.29
N LYS A 56 12.63 48.07 28.46
CA LYS A 56 13.30 48.45 29.72
C LYS A 56 13.15 49.94 29.98
N PHE A 57 12.75 50.31 31.19
CA PHE A 57 12.56 51.71 31.60
C PHE A 57 13.00 51.89 33.06
N ASN A 58 14.30 52.01 33.29
CA ASN A 58 14.86 52.11 34.63
C ASN A 58 15.21 53.56 35.00
N ILE A 59 14.58 54.07 36.04
CA ILE A 59 14.81 55.40 36.61
C ILE A 59 16.05 55.35 37.49
N LYS A 60 17.03 56.22 37.22
CA LYS A 60 18.27 56.35 38.00
C LYS A 60 18.29 57.74 38.67
N PRO A 61 17.66 57.89 39.85
CA PRO A 61 17.65 59.15 40.59
C PRO A 61 18.99 59.44 41.28
N SER A 62 19.28 60.72 41.52
CA SER A 62 20.36 61.19 42.41
C SER A 62 19.97 61.19 43.90
N TYR A 63 18.76 60.72 44.21
CA TYR A 63 18.11 60.72 45.52
C TYR A 63 17.55 59.32 45.82
N ASP A 64 17.16 59.04 47.07
CA ASP A 64 16.46 57.79 47.39
C ASP A 64 15.06 57.80 46.75
N PHE A 65 14.82 56.87 45.82
CA PHE A 65 13.56 56.73 45.09
C PHE A 65 12.35 56.60 46.01
N ALA A 66 12.49 55.99 47.20
CA ALA A 66 11.39 55.84 48.15
C ALA A 66 10.98 57.16 48.83
N SER A 67 11.82 58.21 48.73
CA SER A 67 11.63 59.49 49.46
C SER A 67 10.89 60.57 48.65
N ILE A 68 10.71 60.40 47.34
CA ILE A 68 10.04 61.37 46.45
C ILE A 68 9.22 60.60 45.41
N ALA A 69 7.90 60.78 45.41
CA ALA A 69 7.06 60.08 44.45
C ALA A 69 7.40 60.49 43.01
N THR A 70 7.50 59.49 42.13
CA THR A 70 7.78 59.68 40.70
C THR A 70 6.62 59.11 39.90
N SER A 71 6.10 59.89 38.97
CA SER A 71 4.91 59.59 38.17
C SER A 71 5.21 59.71 36.68
N PHE A 72 4.41 59.02 35.87
CA PHE A 72 4.48 59.10 34.42
C PHE A 72 3.11 59.14 33.78
N LYS A 73 3.10 59.60 32.54
CA LYS A 73 2.02 59.42 31.56
C LYS A 73 2.64 58.99 30.23
N PHE A 74 1.85 58.47 29.32
CA PHE A 74 2.32 58.14 27.97
C PHE A 74 1.35 58.61 26.89
N THR A 75 1.88 58.80 25.68
CA THR A 75 1.10 58.97 24.44
C THR A 75 1.69 58.07 23.35
N THR A 76 0.89 57.72 22.35
CA THR A 76 1.36 56.91 21.21
C THR A 76 0.75 57.40 19.90
N SER A 77 1.53 57.40 18.82
CA SER A 77 1.10 57.91 17.49
C SER A 77 0.07 57.03 16.78
N LEU A 78 0.06 55.73 17.07
CA LEU A 78 -0.73 54.70 16.40
C LEU A 78 -1.43 53.79 17.42
N ASN A 79 -2.46 53.05 17.00
CA ASN A 79 -3.24 52.23 17.92
C ASN A 79 -2.42 51.07 18.48
N GLY A 80 -2.16 51.08 19.78
CA GLY A 80 -1.45 50.03 20.49
C GLY A 80 -1.75 50.04 21.99
N THR A 81 -1.35 48.96 22.65
CA THR A 81 -1.66 48.68 24.06
C THR A 81 -0.38 48.69 24.87
N LEU A 82 -0.24 49.59 25.84
CA LEU A 82 0.87 49.60 26.80
C LEU A 82 0.45 48.92 28.11
N LYS A 83 1.35 48.14 28.72
CA LYS A 83 1.18 47.55 30.04
C LYS A 83 2.40 47.76 30.92
N LEU A 84 2.19 47.77 32.24
CA LEU A 84 3.23 47.69 33.26
C LEU A 84 2.75 46.73 34.36
N ASN A 85 3.61 45.80 34.80
CA ASN A 85 3.29 44.80 35.84
C ASN A 85 1.98 44.00 35.59
N GLY A 86 1.58 43.83 34.33
CA GLY A 86 0.33 43.18 33.90
C GLY A 86 -0.90 44.08 33.79
N GLU A 87 -0.89 45.28 34.38
CA GLU A 87 -1.96 46.27 34.23
C GLU A 87 -1.91 46.94 32.85
N THR A 88 -3.06 47.10 32.19
CA THR A 88 -3.17 47.81 30.91
C THR A 88 -3.39 49.29 31.15
N LEU A 89 -2.50 50.12 30.59
CA LEU A 89 -2.44 51.55 30.88
C LEU A 89 -3.22 52.37 29.84
N VAL A 90 -3.84 53.47 30.29
CA VAL A 90 -4.61 54.40 29.46
C VAL A 90 -3.74 55.60 29.08
N ALA A 91 -3.70 55.96 27.81
CA ALA A 91 -2.91 57.09 27.33
C ALA A 91 -3.37 58.43 27.96
N ASN A 92 -2.42 59.32 28.23
CA ASN A 92 -2.57 60.57 28.98
C ASN A 92 -3.02 60.47 30.46
N GLN A 93 -3.40 59.29 30.96
CA GLN A 93 -3.60 59.08 32.40
C GLN A 93 -2.24 59.08 33.13
N GLU A 94 -2.23 59.61 34.35
CA GLU A 94 -1.04 59.66 35.20
C GLU A 94 -0.99 58.47 36.17
N TYR A 95 0.18 57.83 36.26
CA TYR A 95 0.45 56.64 37.06
C TYR A 95 1.70 56.85 37.92
N THR A 96 1.73 56.30 39.13
CA THR A 96 2.92 56.36 40.02
C THR A 96 3.77 55.11 39.83
N PHE A 97 5.10 55.28 39.68
CA PHE A 97 6.02 54.16 39.66
C PHE A 97 6.19 53.55 41.06
N THR A 98 6.02 52.24 41.18
CA THR A 98 6.22 51.49 42.44
C THR A 98 7.66 51.01 42.64
N THR A 99 8.46 51.02 41.57
CA THR A 99 9.87 50.60 41.55
C THR A 99 10.65 51.51 40.61
N LYS A 100 11.95 51.67 40.86
CA LYS A 100 12.85 52.41 39.98
C LYS A 100 13.20 51.62 38.71
N ASP A 101 13.29 50.30 38.79
CA ASP A 101 13.63 49.43 37.66
C ASP A 101 12.34 48.77 37.13
N ASN A 102 12.00 48.99 35.85
CA ASN A 102 10.71 48.64 35.24
C ASN A 102 10.89 48.01 33.85
N ILE A 103 9.93 47.18 33.45
CA ILE A 103 9.76 46.68 32.08
C ILE A 103 8.31 46.93 31.67
N PHE A 104 8.10 47.70 30.61
CA PHE A 104 6.80 47.85 29.96
C PHE A 104 6.62 46.76 28.89
N GLU A 105 5.37 46.39 28.63
CA GLU A 105 4.99 45.58 27.47
C GLU A 105 4.14 46.43 26.52
N TYR A 106 4.53 46.55 25.26
CA TYR A 106 3.77 47.27 24.23
C TYR A 106 3.37 46.33 23.09
N ILE A 107 2.12 46.41 22.66
CA ILE A 107 1.57 45.67 21.52
C ILE A 107 1.02 46.66 20.49
N GLY A 108 1.56 46.66 19.28
CA GLY A 108 1.03 47.43 18.15
C GLY A 108 -0.17 46.70 17.53
N ASN A 109 -1.33 47.36 17.46
CA ASN A 109 -2.57 46.80 16.92
C ASN A 109 -2.82 47.19 15.44
N VAL A 110 -1.93 47.99 14.85
CA VAL A 110 -1.91 48.40 13.43
C VAL A 110 -0.46 48.37 12.93
N ALA A 111 -0.24 48.48 11.62
CA ALA A 111 1.10 48.58 11.04
C ALA A 111 1.55 50.05 10.91
N GLY A 112 2.86 50.29 11.00
CA GLY A 112 3.52 51.58 10.94
C GLY A 112 4.60 51.73 12.01
N ASN A 113 5.18 52.93 12.12
CA ASN A 113 6.06 53.27 13.25
C ASN A 113 5.23 53.84 14.40
N HIS A 114 5.17 53.10 15.51
CA HIS A 114 4.52 53.54 16.73
C HIS A 114 5.51 54.36 17.53
N GLU A 115 5.36 55.68 17.50
CA GLU A 115 6.11 56.59 18.38
C GLU A 115 5.40 56.57 19.73
N LEU A 116 6.01 55.91 20.73
CA LEU A 116 5.56 55.87 22.12
C LEU A 116 6.39 56.85 22.93
N LYS A 117 5.75 57.93 23.40
CA LYS A 117 6.35 58.91 24.32
C LYS A 117 5.99 58.56 25.75
N ILE A 118 6.98 58.49 26.64
CA ILE A 118 6.77 58.39 28.09
C ILE A 118 7.30 59.67 28.74
N SER A 119 6.40 60.47 29.33
CA SER A 119 6.74 61.68 30.08
C SER A 119 6.74 61.36 31.58
N VAL A 120 7.88 61.56 32.25
CA VAL A 120 8.11 61.28 33.68
C VAL A 120 8.33 62.59 34.45
N LYS A 121 7.81 62.68 35.66
CA LYS A 121 8.08 63.78 36.61
C LYS A 121 8.15 63.28 38.05
N ASN A 122 8.85 63.99 38.92
CA ASN A 122 8.78 63.80 40.37
C ASN A 122 8.10 65.00 41.08
N GLU A 123 7.74 64.81 42.35
CA GLU A 123 7.08 65.85 43.18
C GLU A 123 7.92 67.13 43.40
N LYS A 124 9.20 67.15 43.01
CA LYS A 124 10.07 68.34 43.10
C LYS A 124 10.23 69.06 41.76
N GLY A 125 9.45 68.66 40.74
CA GLY A 125 9.39 69.33 39.44
C GLY A 125 10.48 68.91 38.45
N ALA A 126 11.38 67.99 38.81
CA ALA A 126 12.28 67.39 37.84
C ALA A 126 11.48 66.49 36.89
N SER A 127 11.75 66.57 35.59
CA SER A 127 11.02 65.81 34.57
C SER A 127 11.93 65.35 33.42
N LYS A 128 11.54 64.26 32.76
CA LYS A 128 12.19 63.72 31.56
C LYS A 128 11.15 63.18 30.60
N GLU A 129 11.38 63.31 29.30
CA GLU A 129 10.62 62.59 28.28
C GLU A 129 11.55 61.64 27.53
N GLU A 130 11.05 60.45 27.22
CA GLU A 130 11.76 59.45 26.41
C GLU A 130 10.84 58.93 25.29
N ASP A 131 11.34 59.00 24.06
CA ASP A 131 10.64 58.60 22.85
C ASP A 131 11.13 57.23 22.34
N PHE A 132 10.18 56.33 22.06
CA PHE A 132 10.40 54.96 21.58
C PHE A 132 9.75 54.79 20.20
N THR A 133 10.55 54.67 19.15
CA THR A 133 10.09 54.29 17.81
C THR A 133 9.99 52.78 17.71
N LEU A 134 8.76 52.25 17.66
CA LEU A 134 8.48 50.81 17.60
C LEU A 134 7.89 50.44 16.22
N PRO A 135 8.68 49.90 15.29
CA PRO A 135 8.19 49.50 13.96
C PRO A 135 7.33 48.23 14.02
N TYR A 136 6.14 48.29 13.44
CA TYR A 136 5.19 47.19 13.31
C TYR A 136 4.78 46.96 11.85
N SER A 137 4.84 45.72 11.38
CA SER A 137 4.37 45.31 10.05
C SER A 137 3.27 44.26 10.11
N ILE A 138 2.47 44.16 9.05
CA ILE A 138 1.49 43.07 8.92
C ILE A 138 2.28 41.76 8.85
N SER A 139 1.97 40.81 9.73
CA SER A 139 2.72 39.54 9.76
C SER A 139 2.57 38.81 8.43
N ASP A 140 3.71 38.39 7.87
CA ASP A 140 3.76 37.64 6.64
C ASP A 140 4.87 36.58 6.70
N PHE A 141 4.70 35.52 5.91
CA PHE A 141 5.74 34.54 5.62
C PHE A 141 5.45 33.89 4.26
N SER A 142 6.52 33.50 3.56
CA SER A 142 6.43 32.64 2.38
C SER A 142 6.83 31.21 2.75
N HIS A 143 6.36 30.24 1.96
CA HIS A 143 6.70 28.83 2.13
C HIS A 143 6.97 28.21 0.76
N THR A 144 8.01 27.40 0.67
CA THR A 144 8.34 26.58 -0.50
C THR A 144 8.50 25.12 -0.11
N ASN A 145 8.13 24.23 -1.03
CA ASN A 145 8.41 22.81 -0.96
C ASN A 145 9.14 22.36 -2.24
N VAL A 146 10.07 21.41 -2.11
CA VAL A 146 10.84 20.84 -3.22
C VAL A 146 10.94 19.33 -3.03
N GLY A 147 10.36 18.57 -3.95
CA GLY A 147 10.29 17.11 -3.92
C GLY A 147 9.43 16.57 -5.06
N GLY A 148 9.28 15.25 -5.15
CA GLY A 148 8.38 14.63 -6.14
C GLY A 148 8.71 14.88 -7.62
N SER A 149 9.97 15.22 -7.95
CA SER A 149 10.41 15.52 -9.32
C SER A 149 10.64 14.29 -10.21
N GLY A 150 10.65 13.09 -9.62
CA GLY A 150 10.69 11.81 -10.33
C GLY A 150 9.31 11.14 -10.37
N PRO A 151 9.17 10.03 -11.13
CA PRO A 151 7.92 9.27 -11.18
C PRO A 151 7.60 8.64 -9.82
N ILE A 152 6.42 8.97 -9.28
CA ILE A 152 5.89 8.44 -8.02
C ILE A 152 5.04 7.20 -8.35
N TYR A 153 5.18 6.12 -7.58
CA TYR A 153 4.42 4.87 -7.77
C TYR A 153 3.64 4.48 -6.51
N GLN A 154 2.63 3.64 -6.65
CA GLN A 154 1.93 3.05 -5.49
C GLN A 154 2.92 2.41 -4.49
N GLY A 155 2.67 2.65 -3.21
CA GLY A 155 3.50 2.22 -2.09
C GLY A 155 4.86 2.92 -1.98
N MET A 156 5.20 3.86 -2.87
CA MET A 156 6.47 4.59 -2.80
C MET A 156 6.37 5.79 -1.85
N GLU A 157 7.29 5.91 -0.90
CA GLU A 157 7.45 7.13 -0.11
C GLU A 157 8.15 8.21 -0.92
N THR A 158 7.53 9.38 -1.02
CA THR A 158 8.07 10.57 -1.70
C THR A 158 8.35 11.67 -0.67
N VAL A 159 9.60 12.12 -0.59
CA VAL A 159 10.05 13.14 0.36
C VAL A 159 10.02 14.53 -0.29
N TYR A 160 9.53 15.51 0.47
CA TYR A 160 9.56 16.94 0.16
C TYR A 160 10.39 17.67 1.21
N VAL A 161 11.39 18.42 0.76
CA VAL A 161 12.12 19.38 1.59
C VAL A 161 11.30 20.66 1.65
N MET A 162 11.06 21.13 2.86
CA MET A 162 10.15 22.22 3.18
C MET A 162 10.94 23.37 3.79
N LYS A 163 10.66 24.60 3.36
CA LYS A 163 11.24 25.82 3.92
C LYS A 163 10.18 26.89 4.11
N ILE A 164 10.26 27.64 5.20
CA ILE A 164 9.49 28.86 5.46
C ILE A 164 10.49 30.02 5.53
N VAL A 165 10.13 31.16 4.93
CA VAL A 165 10.87 32.42 5.06
C VAL A 165 9.94 33.45 5.69
N PRO A 166 10.18 33.89 6.93
CA PRO A 166 9.43 34.96 7.57
C PRO A 166 9.55 36.29 6.79
N GLY A 167 8.61 37.21 7.02
CA GLY A 167 8.76 38.60 6.60
C GLY A 167 9.98 39.28 7.27
N SER A 168 10.33 40.48 6.80
CA SER A 168 11.44 41.26 7.37
C SER A 168 11.26 41.47 8.88
N GLY A 169 12.32 41.28 9.67
CA GLY A 169 12.31 41.43 11.14
C GLY A 169 11.51 40.37 11.94
N GLN A 170 10.61 39.63 11.29
CA GLN A 170 9.71 38.66 11.92
C GLN A 170 10.49 37.51 12.60
N PRO A 171 9.97 36.90 13.68
CA PRO A 171 10.61 35.75 14.32
C PRO A 171 10.78 34.54 13.39
N THR A 172 11.82 33.74 13.66
CA THR A 172 12.08 32.44 13.02
C THR A 172 11.50 31.25 13.80
N THR A 173 10.80 31.51 14.91
CA THR A 173 10.26 30.50 15.84
C THR A 173 8.73 30.66 15.99
N GLY A 174 8.09 29.71 16.69
CA GLY A 174 6.63 29.73 16.90
C GLY A 174 5.79 29.17 15.74
N TYR A 175 6.43 28.73 14.65
CA TYR A 175 5.71 28.15 13.51
C TYR A 175 5.16 26.75 13.83
N GLN A 176 3.94 26.48 13.36
CA GLN A 176 3.31 25.17 13.42
C GLN A 176 2.78 24.75 12.04
N ILE A 177 2.83 23.45 11.73
CA ILE A 177 2.21 22.82 10.55
C ILE A 177 1.09 21.86 10.96
N LYS A 178 0.02 21.80 10.17
CA LYS A 178 -1.09 20.86 10.31
C LYS A 178 -1.43 20.27 8.95
N PHE A 179 -1.35 18.96 8.83
CA PHE A 179 -1.78 18.24 7.63
C PHE A 179 -3.31 18.06 7.70
N ASN A 180 -4.05 18.60 6.73
CA ASN A 180 -5.51 18.63 6.77
C ASN A 180 -6.12 17.35 6.19
N THR A 181 -5.71 17.00 4.97
CA THR A 181 -6.24 15.84 4.24
C THR A 181 -5.14 15.26 3.34
N TYR A 182 -5.01 13.94 3.34
CA TYR A 182 -4.26 13.17 2.35
C TYR A 182 -4.81 11.74 2.33
N ASP A 183 -4.97 11.13 1.16
CA ASP A 183 -5.39 9.72 1.04
C ASP A 183 -4.15 8.81 1.05
N GLY A 184 -3.59 8.61 2.25
CA GLY A 184 -2.36 7.86 2.47
C GLY A 184 -1.67 8.21 3.79
N GLN A 185 -0.41 7.83 3.93
CA GLN A 185 0.43 8.19 5.08
C GLN A 185 1.17 9.50 4.85
N VAL A 186 1.22 10.32 5.91
CA VAL A 186 2.04 11.54 5.99
C VAL A 186 3.07 11.37 7.11
N LYS A 187 4.31 11.80 6.88
CA LYS A 187 5.35 11.89 7.90
C LYS A 187 5.93 13.29 7.96
N LEU A 188 6.25 13.78 9.16
CA LEU A 188 6.99 15.02 9.41
C LEU A 188 8.34 14.65 10.02
N ASN A 189 9.43 15.05 9.37
CA ASN A 189 10.80 14.72 9.77
C ASN A 189 10.99 13.20 10.02
N GLY A 190 10.39 12.37 9.16
CA GLY A 190 10.41 10.90 9.23
C GLY A 190 9.43 10.26 10.24
N VAL A 191 8.82 11.04 11.14
CA VAL A 191 7.85 10.56 12.14
C VAL A 191 6.44 10.63 11.56
N ALA A 192 5.63 9.57 11.74
CA ALA A 192 4.24 9.55 11.27
C ALA A 192 3.41 10.69 11.88
N ALA A 193 2.68 11.42 11.02
CA ALA A 193 1.87 12.57 11.40
C ALA A 193 0.37 12.24 11.31
N THR A 194 -0.38 12.68 12.31
CA THR A 194 -1.84 12.54 12.39
C THR A 194 -2.51 13.74 11.72
N LEU A 195 -3.47 13.48 10.83
CA LEU A 195 -4.23 14.54 10.18
C LEU A 195 -5.04 15.37 11.20
N GLY A 196 -5.18 16.66 10.96
CA GLY A 196 -5.83 17.63 11.83
C GLY A 196 -5.00 18.12 13.03
N THR A 197 -3.89 17.47 13.36
CA THR A 197 -3.02 17.85 14.49
C THR A 197 -2.01 18.93 14.09
N TRP A 198 -1.76 19.89 14.99
CA TRP A 198 -0.69 20.89 14.84
C TRP A 198 0.62 20.37 15.42
N TYR A 199 1.71 20.53 14.66
CA TYR A 199 3.07 20.14 15.01
C TYR A 199 4.00 21.35 14.99
N ASN A 200 4.89 21.47 16.00
CA ASN A 200 5.89 22.54 16.06
C ASN A 200 6.97 22.35 14.99
N ILE A 201 7.33 23.43 14.28
CA ILE A 201 8.43 23.46 13.33
C ILE A 201 9.65 24.05 14.04
N VAL A 202 10.63 23.21 14.40
CA VAL A 202 11.83 23.63 15.15
C VAL A 202 12.87 24.28 14.24
N ASN A 203 13.02 23.76 13.01
CA ASN A 203 13.88 24.33 11.98
C ASN A 203 13.01 24.74 10.79
N ILE A 204 12.79 26.05 10.61
CA ILE A 204 11.98 26.58 9.52
C ILE A 204 12.72 26.65 8.18
N ASP A 205 14.06 26.66 8.20
CA ASP A 205 14.89 26.70 6.98
C ASP A 205 14.98 25.35 6.28
N ASN A 206 14.83 24.25 7.03
CA ASN A 206 14.87 22.89 6.50
C ASN A 206 14.13 21.91 7.44
N PHE A 207 12.95 21.46 7.01
CA PHE A 207 12.22 20.32 7.57
C PHE A 207 11.68 19.45 6.42
N THR A 208 11.29 18.20 6.68
CA THR A 208 10.80 17.30 5.63
C THR A 208 9.37 16.84 5.86
N THR A 209 8.60 16.74 4.78
CA THR A 209 7.32 16.02 4.74
C THR A 209 7.44 14.84 3.79
N SER A 210 7.15 13.63 4.24
CA SER A 210 7.03 12.46 3.36
C SER A 210 5.57 12.10 3.10
N LEU A 211 5.27 11.66 1.88
CA LEU A 211 3.95 11.22 1.44
C LEU A 211 4.04 9.83 0.81
N GLN A 212 3.13 8.93 1.19
CA GLN A 212 3.04 7.57 0.64
C GLN A 212 1.57 7.16 0.51
N THR A 213 1.16 6.67 -0.66
CA THR A 213 -0.19 6.12 -0.87
C THR A 213 -0.18 4.84 -1.70
N ASN A 214 -1.19 4.00 -1.47
CA ASN A 214 -1.43 2.77 -2.22
C ASN A 214 -2.39 2.99 -3.40
N VAL A 215 -2.97 4.18 -3.54
CA VAL A 215 -3.91 4.53 -4.62
C VAL A 215 -3.18 5.21 -5.77
N ALA A 216 -3.43 4.76 -7.00
CA ALA A 216 -2.92 5.40 -8.22
C ALA A 216 -3.82 6.55 -8.69
N GLY A 217 -3.26 7.52 -9.40
CA GLY A 217 -3.94 8.71 -9.90
C GLY A 217 -3.51 9.99 -9.20
N GLY A 218 -4.42 10.97 -9.12
CA GLY A 218 -4.15 12.28 -8.53
C GLY A 218 -4.17 12.26 -7.01
N GLY A 219 -3.00 12.31 -6.37
CA GLY A 219 -2.86 12.51 -4.93
C GLY A 219 -2.80 14.00 -4.58
N LYS A 220 -3.45 14.40 -3.48
CA LYS A 220 -3.39 15.78 -2.98
C LYS A 220 -3.25 15.82 -1.46
N LEU A 221 -2.14 16.38 -0.98
CA LEU A 221 -2.02 16.84 0.40
C LEU A 221 -2.55 18.28 0.47
N ASN A 222 -3.52 18.54 1.35
CA ASN A 222 -3.82 19.90 1.82
C ASN A 222 -3.23 20.07 3.22
N TYR A 223 -2.58 21.20 3.51
CA TYR A 223 -1.96 21.48 4.81
C TYR A 223 -1.98 22.97 5.14
N SER A 224 -2.03 23.30 6.44
CA SER A 224 -1.94 24.66 6.97
C SER A 224 -0.59 24.88 7.64
N ILE A 225 0.02 26.04 7.46
CA ILE A 225 1.12 26.55 8.30
C ILE A 225 0.64 27.81 8.99
N LYS A 226 1.05 28.03 10.24
CA LYS A 226 0.78 29.27 10.98
C LYS A 226 1.98 29.72 11.80
N ASN A 227 1.96 30.99 12.19
CA ASN A 227 2.75 31.54 13.29
C ASN A 227 1.79 31.97 14.43
N ASN A 228 2.18 32.95 15.25
CA ASN A 228 1.36 33.46 16.36
C ASN A 228 0.12 34.27 15.91
N THR A 229 0.13 34.83 14.70
CA THR A 229 -0.79 35.90 14.27
C THR A 229 -1.58 35.56 12.99
N ILE A 230 -1.01 34.77 12.08
CA ILE A 230 -1.65 34.37 10.82
C ILE A 230 -1.53 32.87 10.54
N THR A 231 -2.51 32.34 9.78
CA THR A 231 -2.50 30.98 9.21
C THR A 231 -2.61 31.07 7.69
N LYS A 232 -1.90 30.21 6.96
CA LYS A 232 -1.95 30.08 5.51
C LYS A 232 -2.11 28.61 5.12
N ASP A 233 -2.93 28.36 4.11
CA ASP A 233 -3.15 27.03 3.54
C ASP A 233 -2.32 26.81 2.27
N TYR A 234 -1.90 25.57 2.07
CA TYR A 234 -0.99 25.12 1.01
C TYR A 234 -1.38 23.72 0.53
N GLU A 235 -0.86 23.34 -0.63
CA GLU A 235 -1.08 22.02 -1.21
C GLU A 235 0.20 21.45 -1.84
N ILE A 236 0.30 20.12 -1.83
CA ILE A 236 1.23 19.34 -2.65
C ILE A 236 0.37 18.40 -3.50
N GLN A 237 0.49 18.53 -4.83
CA GLN A 237 -0.14 17.63 -5.79
C GLN A 237 0.85 16.54 -6.22
N GLN A 238 0.33 15.34 -6.51
CA GLN A 238 1.08 14.18 -6.94
C GLN A 238 0.35 13.47 -8.08
N ASN A 239 1.09 12.94 -9.04
CA ASN A 239 0.59 11.96 -10.01
C ASN A 239 1.21 10.60 -9.67
N ILE A 240 0.45 9.74 -8.99
CA ILE A 240 0.90 8.41 -8.58
C ILE A 240 0.61 7.43 -9.71
N LEU A 241 1.66 6.89 -10.30
CA LEU A 241 1.57 5.86 -11.33
C LEU A 241 1.19 4.51 -10.69
N PRO A 242 0.32 3.72 -11.34
CA PRO A 242 0.10 2.35 -10.91
C PRO A 242 1.37 1.53 -11.08
N ARG A 243 1.55 0.51 -10.23
CA ARG A 243 2.54 -0.54 -10.51
C ARG A 243 1.96 -1.55 -11.50
N THR A 244 2.85 -2.31 -12.13
CA THR A 244 2.47 -3.39 -13.04
C THR A 244 3.01 -4.72 -12.53
N ILE A 245 2.21 -5.78 -12.65
CA ILE A 245 2.60 -7.15 -12.34
C ILE A 245 2.44 -8.01 -13.60
N THR A 246 3.45 -8.77 -13.96
CA THR A 246 3.49 -9.53 -15.22
C THR A 246 3.86 -11.00 -14.97
N ILE A 247 3.28 -11.89 -15.77
CA ILE A 247 3.69 -13.30 -15.85
C ILE A 247 4.69 -13.40 -17.01
N GLU A 248 5.98 -13.19 -16.73
CA GLU A 248 7.03 -13.18 -17.77
C GLU A 248 7.23 -14.56 -18.39
N SER A 249 7.18 -15.59 -17.55
CA SER A 249 7.18 -16.98 -17.99
C SER A 249 6.26 -17.82 -17.11
N MET A 250 5.64 -18.84 -17.71
CA MET A 250 4.83 -19.83 -17.01
C MET A 250 4.69 -21.06 -17.91
N ASN A 251 5.07 -22.22 -17.40
CA ASN A 251 4.98 -23.52 -18.05
C ASN A 251 4.35 -24.53 -17.08
N TYR A 252 3.95 -25.71 -17.57
CA TYR A 252 3.52 -26.82 -16.72
C TYR A 252 4.27 -28.11 -17.07
N SER A 253 4.37 -29.01 -16.10
CA SER A 253 4.93 -30.36 -16.28
C SER A 253 4.25 -31.37 -15.35
N PRO A 254 4.12 -32.65 -15.74
CA PRO A 254 4.44 -33.23 -17.04
C PRO A 254 3.47 -32.78 -18.16
N THR A 255 3.82 -33.07 -19.42
CA THR A 255 2.96 -32.80 -20.58
C THR A 255 2.08 -34.00 -20.97
N ASN A 256 2.51 -35.23 -20.67
CA ASN A 256 1.65 -36.41 -20.70
C ASN A 256 0.95 -36.53 -19.34
N ILE A 257 -0.36 -36.35 -19.31
CA ILE A 257 -1.16 -36.23 -18.08
C ILE A 257 -2.29 -37.25 -18.12
N ALA A 258 -2.43 -38.02 -17.05
CA ALA A 258 -3.59 -38.87 -16.79
C ALA A 258 -4.37 -38.38 -15.57
N ILE A 259 -5.56 -38.93 -15.35
CA ILE A 259 -6.28 -38.82 -14.07
C ILE A 259 -5.33 -39.21 -12.92
N ASN A 260 -5.44 -38.51 -11.78
CA ASN A 260 -4.59 -38.61 -10.59
C ASN A 260 -3.11 -38.20 -10.80
N THR A 261 -2.74 -37.66 -11.96
CA THR A 261 -1.40 -37.05 -12.15
C THR A 261 -1.35 -35.66 -11.52
N GLN A 262 -0.31 -35.38 -10.73
CA GLN A 262 0.00 -34.03 -10.27
C GLN A 262 0.78 -33.27 -11.35
N MET A 263 0.37 -32.03 -11.61
CA MET A 263 1.04 -31.08 -12.49
C MET A 263 1.64 -29.94 -11.67
N ALA A 264 2.90 -29.64 -11.92
CA ALA A 264 3.58 -28.46 -11.40
C ALA A 264 3.57 -27.35 -12.46
N PHE A 265 2.93 -26.22 -12.16
CA PHE A 265 3.08 -24.97 -12.89
C PHE A 265 4.24 -24.17 -12.31
N SER A 266 5.21 -23.80 -13.14
CA SER A 266 6.39 -23.05 -12.74
C SER A 266 6.66 -21.88 -13.68
N GLY A 267 7.12 -20.76 -13.11
CA GLY A 267 7.27 -19.52 -13.86
C GLY A 267 7.96 -18.40 -13.08
N ILE A 268 8.08 -17.25 -13.74
CA ILE A 268 8.61 -16.01 -13.18
C ILE A 268 7.52 -14.94 -13.25
N ILE A 269 7.28 -14.29 -12.12
CA ILE A 269 6.39 -13.14 -11.99
C ILE A 269 7.24 -11.93 -11.63
N ASN A 270 7.10 -10.85 -12.39
CA ASN A 270 7.83 -9.61 -12.19
C ASN A 270 6.87 -8.49 -11.75
N GLN A 271 7.39 -7.53 -10.99
CA GLN A 271 6.70 -6.30 -10.58
C GLN A 271 7.54 -5.11 -11.05
N SER A 272 6.94 -4.23 -11.86
CA SER A 272 7.61 -3.05 -12.41
C SER A 272 6.92 -1.75 -11.98
N PRO A 273 7.66 -0.76 -11.44
CA PRO A 273 9.08 -0.85 -11.06
C PRO A 273 9.31 -1.87 -9.93
N VAL A 274 10.57 -2.26 -9.76
CA VAL A 274 11.00 -3.26 -8.76
C VAL A 274 10.37 -2.98 -7.40
N ASN A 275 9.82 -4.04 -6.81
CA ASN A 275 9.15 -4.05 -5.52
C ASN A 275 9.80 -5.13 -4.64
N PRO A 276 10.27 -4.82 -3.42
CA PRO A 276 10.80 -5.83 -2.50
C PRO A 276 9.71 -6.71 -1.86
N ASN A 277 8.43 -6.34 -1.96
CA ASN A 277 7.34 -7.14 -1.41
C ASN A 277 6.98 -8.32 -2.32
N THR A 278 7.40 -9.52 -1.94
CA THR A 278 7.12 -10.77 -2.66
C THR A 278 5.69 -11.31 -2.47
N ASN A 279 4.84 -10.66 -1.68
CA ASN A 279 3.48 -11.15 -1.41
C ASN A 279 2.50 -10.68 -2.47
N ILE A 280 1.90 -11.64 -3.16
CA ILE A 280 0.93 -11.45 -4.24
C ILE A 280 -0.35 -12.26 -3.97
N GLN A 281 -1.34 -12.13 -4.85
CA GLN A 281 -2.43 -13.08 -4.97
C GLN A 281 -2.45 -13.70 -6.37
N TYR A 282 -2.83 -14.97 -6.48
CA TYR A 282 -3.09 -15.64 -7.75
C TYR A 282 -4.50 -16.24 -7.77
N LYS A 283 -5.04 -16.44 -8.96
CA LYS A 283 -6.26 -17.23 -9.17
C LYS A 283 -6.13 -18.10 -10.41
N THR A 284 -6.81 -19.24 -10.41
CA THR A 284 -6.91 -20.13 -11.56
C THR A 284 -8.34 -20.60 -11.79
N TRP A 285 -8.67 -20.88 -13.06
CA TRP A 285 -9.99 -21.37 -13.45
C TRP A 285 -9.95 -22.06 -14.82
N ILE A 286 -10.89 -22.97 -15.06
CA ILE A 286 -11.12 -23.56 -16.38
C ILE A 286 -12.19 -22.72 -17.10
N SER A 287 -11.89 -22.23 -18.30
CA SER A 287 -12.83 -21.44 -19.11
C SER A 287 -13.62 -22.27 -20.11
N SER A 288 -13.11 -23.43 -20.52
CA SER A 288 -13.84 -24.44 -21.29
C SER A 288 -13.29 -25.85 -21.05
N ALA A 289 -14.15 -26.86 -21.23
CA ALA A 289 -13.84 -28.27 -20.98
C ALA A 289 -14.57 -29.15 -22.00
N SER A 290 -13.87 -30.09 -22.65
CA SER A 290 -14.45 -30.98 -23.67
C SER A 290 -15.51 -31.96 -23.14
N ASN A 291 -15.58 -32.10 -21.81
CA ASN A 291 -16.52 -32.93 -21.06
C ASN A 291 -17.50 -32.09 -20.20
N SER A 292 -17.53 -30.76 -20.41
CA SER A 292 -18.27 -29.76 -19.61
C SER A 292 -17.92 -29.68 -18.11
N ASN A 293 -16.88 -30.38 -17.64
CA ASN A 293 -16.49 -30.40 -16.23
C ASN A 293 -15.37 -29.38 -15.92
N VAL A 294 -15.74 -28.18 -15.48
CA VAL A 294 -14.79 -27.11 -15.07
C VAL A 294 -13.98 -27.41 -13.80
N ASN A 295 -14.20 -28.56 -13.16
CA ASN A 295 -13.42 -29.07 -12.02
C ASN A 295 -12.55 -30.29 -12.40
N GLY A 296 -12.40 -30.61 -13.68
CA GLY A 296 -11.58 -31.74 -14.15
C GLY A 296 -10.06 -31.61 -13.88
N ILE A 297 -9.60 -30.40 -13.57
CA ILE A 297 -8.28 -30.10 -12.98
C ILE A 297 -8.53 -29.21 -11.75
N GLN A 298 -7.85 -29.49 -10.64
CA GLN A 298 -7.89 -28.68 -9.42
C GLN A 298 -7.50 -27.23 -9.73
N ASN A 299 -8.33 -26.28 -9.32
CA ASN A 299 -8.16 -24.85 -9.57
C ASN A 299 -8.75 -24.00 -8.43
N THR A 300 -8.51 -22.69 -8.40
CA THR A 300 -9.01 -21.81 -7.32
C THR A 300 -10.46 -21.31 -7.53
N ASN A 301 -11.18 -21.84 -8.51
CA ASN A 301 -12.53 -21.41 -8.89
C ASN A 301 -12.62 -19.89 -9.10
N ASN A 302 -11.66 -19.33 -9.84
CA ASN A 302 -11.55 -17.89 -10.12
C ASN A 302 -11.43 -16.99 -8.86
N THR A 303 -11.10 -17.57 -7.70
CA THR A 303 -10.96 -16.85 -6.43
C THR A 303 -9.48 -16.58 -6.13
N TYR A 304 -9.17 -15.36 -5.68
CA TYR A 304 -7.80 -14.98 -5.33
C TYR A 304 -7.32 -15.67 -4.05
N THR A 305 -6.15 -16.31 -4.14
CA THR A 305 -5.44 -16.99 -3.04
C THR A 305 -4.10 -16.30 -2.83
N ASN A 306 -3.69 -16.09 -1.57
CA ASN A 306 -2.40 -15.48 -1.24
C ASN A 306 -1.23 -16.39 -1.63
N TYR A 307 -0.12 -15.80 -2.08
CA TYR A 307 1.12 -16.51 -2.40
C TYR A 307 2.33 -15.59 -2.20
N THR A 308 3.46 -16.16 -1.78
CA THR A 308 4.72 -15.43 -1.60
C THR A 308 5.72 -15.91 -2.65
N LEU A 309 6.19 -14.99 -3.51
CA LEU A 309 7.18 -15.26 -4.55
C LEU A 309 8.50 -15.74 -3.94
N GLY A 310 9.10 -16.75 -4.57
CA GLY A 310 10.47 -17.15 -4.31
C GLY A 310 11.48 -16.16 -4.89
N SER A 311 12.78 -16.45 -4.69
CA SER A 311 13.88 -15.66 -5.25
C SER A 311 13.68 -15.34 -6.73
N ASN A 312 13.98 -14.11 -7.12
CA ASN A 312 13.84 -13.60 -8.50
C ASN A 312 12.42 -13.74 -9.09
N GLY A 313 11.37 -13.67 -8.26
CA GLY A 313 9.98 -13.73 -8.74
C GLY A 313 9.45 -15.15 -8.97
N GLY A 314 10.11 -16.17 -8.42
CA GLY A 314 9.79 -17.58 -8.66
C GLY A 314 8.38 -17.97 -8.20
N PHE A 315 7.57 -18.47 -9.13
CA PHE A 315 6.24 -19.04 -8.90
C PHE A 315 6.25 -20.55 -9.08
N LEU A 316 5.63 -21.27 -8.14
CA LEU A 316 5.42 -22.72 -8.19
C LEU A 316 4.04 -23.07 -7.59
N MET A 317 3.19 -23.72 -8.38
CA MET A 317 1.85 -24.18 -7.97
C MET A 317 1.63 -25.62 -8.45
N ASN A 318 1.33 -26.52 -7.51
CA ASN A 318 1.00 -27.91 -7.82
C ASN A 318 -0.51 -28.12 -7.80
N VAL A 319 -1.06 -28.75 -8.83
CA VAL A 319 -2.49 -29.08 -8.96
C VAL A 319 -2.69 -30.49 -9.49
N ASN A 320 -3.76 -31.16 -9.09
CA ASN A 320 -4.04 -32.54 -9.51
C ASN A 320 -5.04 -32.57 -10.69
N ALA A 321 -4.79 -33.43 -11.68
CA ALA A 321 -5.75 -33.78 -12.72
C ALA A 321 -6.75 -34.81 -12.17
N LEU A 322 -8.06 -34.55 -12.30
CA LEU A 322 -9.11 -35.31 -11.61
C LEU A 322 -10.02 -36.08 -12.57
N VAL A 323 -10.23 -35.59 -13.79
CA VAL A 323 -11.13 -36.20 -14.79
C VAL A 323 -10.51 -36.10 -16.19
N ALA A 324 -10.66 -37.13 -17.02
CA ALA A 324 -10.19 -37.11 -18.40
C ALA A 324 -11.01 -36.15 -19.29
N GLY A 325 -10.32 -35.39 -20.13
CA GLY A 325 -10.88 -34.33 -20.98
C GLY A 325 -9.79 -33.35 -21.44
N THR A 326 -10.13 -32.49 -22.40
CA THR A 326 -9.30 -31.33 -22.78
C THR A 326 -9.86 -30.08 -22.12
N TYR A 327 -8.99 -29.29 -21.48
CA TYR A 327 -9.35 -28.13 -20.68
C TYR A 327 -8.57 -26.90 -21.12
N VAL A 328 -9.25 -25.75 -21.14
CA VAL A 328 -8.60 -24.44 -21.26
C VAL A 328 -8.42 -23.87 -19.86
N TYR A 329 -7.21 -24.04 -19.31
CA TYR A 329 -6.84 -23.68 -17.93
C TYR A 329 -6.17 -22.31 -17.91
N ASN A 330 -6.58 -21.44 -16.99
CA ASN A 330 -6.16 -20.04 -16.93
C ASN A 330 -5.51 -19.72 -15.59
N ILE A 331 -4.53 -18.81 -15.63
CA ILE A 331 -3.82 -18.27 -14.46
C ILE A 331 -3.77 -16.75 -14.59
N GLN A 332 -4.09 -16.03 -13.52
CA GLN A 332 -3.88 -14.58 -13.42
C GLN A 332 -3.37 -14.23 -12.03
N VAL A 333 -2.46 -13.26 -11.93
CA VAL A 333 -1.89 -12.79 -10.66
C VAL A 333 -2.23 -11.34 -10.41
N LYS A 334 -2.04 -10.90 -9.16
CA LYS A 334 -2.38 -9.57 -8.68
C LYS A 334 -1.42 -9.15 -7.57
N ASP A 335 -0.96 -7.91 -7.59
CA ASP A 335 -0.08 -7.36 -6.56
C ASP A 335 -0.83 -6.94 -5.28
N GLU A 336 -0.11 -6.42 -4.30
CA GLU A 336 -0.68 -5.95 -3.03
C GLU A 336 -1.52 -4.67 -3.15
N PHE A 337 -1.36 -3.93 -4.25
CA PHE A 337 -2.09 -2.69 -4.55
C PHE A 337 -3.37 -2.95 -5.37
N GLY A 338 -3.55 -4.18 -5.86
CA GLY A 338 -4.71 -4.63 -6.61
C GLY A 338 -4.54 -4.64 -8.13
N ASN A 339 -3.36 -4.27 -8.64
CA ASN A 339 -3.06 -4.32 -10.08
C ASN A 339 -2.98 -5.78 -10.52
N GLN A 340 -3.61 -6.11 -11.65
CA GLN A 340 -3.69 -7.49 -12.16
C GLN A 340 -2.77 -7.69 -13.37
N SER A 341 -2.25 -8.90 -13.53
CA SER A 341 -1.55 -9.30 -14.75
C SER A 341 -2.53 -9.54 -15.90
N GLU A 342 -2.00 -9.62 -17.11
CA GLU A 342 -2.67 -10.35 -18.19
C GLU A 342 -2.95 -11.81 -17.79
N VAL A 343 -3.95 -12.42 -18.43
CA VAL A 343 -4.32 -13.83 -18.21
C VAL A 343 -3.39 -14.73 -19.02
N LYS A 344 -2.77 -15.72 -18.37
CA LYS A 344 -2.01 -16.78 -19.02
C LYS A 344 -2.88 -18.03 -19.17
N THR A 345 -3.08 -18.48 -20.40
CA THR A 345 -3.97 -19.58 -20.75
C THR A 345 -3.18 -20.77 -21.33
N PHE A 346 -3.64 -21.99 -21.02
CA PHE A 346 -3.05 -23.25 -21.46
C PHE A 346 -4.16 -24.20 -21.94
N GLU A 347 -3.94 -24.89 -23.06
CA GLU A 347 -4.69 -26.11 -23.36
C GLU A 347 -4.01 -27.29 -22.68
N ILE A 348 -4.79 -28.11 -21.96
CA ILE A 348 -4.31 -29.23 -21.16
C ILE A 348 -5.21 -30.45 -21.41
N LYS A 349 -4.61 -31.53 -21.91
CA LYS A 349 -5.30 -32.80 -22.19
C LYS A 349 -5.01 -33.81 -21.08
N VAL A 350 -6.03 -34.15 -20.30
CA VAL A 350 -6.00 -35.24 -19.31
C VAL A 350 -6.55 -36.50 -19.94
N THR A 351 -5.80 -37.59 -19.86
CA THR A 351 -6.17 -38.92 -20.38
C THR A 351 -6.68 -39.85 -19.26
N ALA A 352 -7.35 -40.94 -19.62
CA ALA A 352 -7.53 -42.06 -18.70
C ALA A 352 -6.18 -42.79 -18.52
N PRO A 353 -5.91 -43.44 -17.37
CA PRO A 353 -4.67 -44.19 -17.15
C PRO A 353 -4.43 -45.29 -18.19
N ILE A 354 -5.51 -45.88 -18.74
CA ILE A 354 -5.45 -46.80 -19.88
C ILE A 354 -6.70 -46.65 -20.76
N TYR A 355 -6.53 -46.64 -22.09
CA TYR A 355 -7.63 -46.49 -23.05
C TYR A 355 -7.31 -47.11 -24.42
N PHE A 356 -8.33 -47.48 -25.19
CA PHE A 356 -8.17 -47.88 -26.59
C PHE A 356 -8.09 -46.63 -27.49
N ASP A 357 -7.18 -46.64 -28.46
CA ASP A 357 -7.05 -45.55 -29.43
C ASP A 357 -8.24 -45.56 -30.40
N THR A 358 -9.06 -44.52 -30.35
CA THR A 358 -10.26 -44.38 -31.20
C THR A 358 -9.93 -44.12 -32.66
N ALA A 359 -8.67 -43.84 -33.02
CA ALA A 359 -8.21 -43.75 -34.41
C ALA A 359 -7.97 -45.13 -35.06
N VAL A 360 -7.97 -46.22 -34.30
CA VAL A 360 -7.74 -47.60 -34.79
C VAL A 360 -9.00 -48.44 -34.62
N THR A 361 -9.70 -48.73 -35.72
CA THR A 361 -10.89 -49.61 -35.72
C THR A 361 -10.57 -50.96 -35.08
N GLN A 362 -11.35 -51.35 -34.06
CA GLN A 362 -11.14 -52.61 -33.36
C GLN A 362 -11.85 -53.75 -34.11
N GLU A 363 -11.08 -54.70 -34.63
CA GLU A 363 -11.54 -55.75 -35.57
C GLU A 363 -10.90 -57.11 -35.25
N GLY A 364 -11.43 -58.18 -35.83
CA GLY A 364 -10.86 -59.52 -35.72
C GLY A 364 -11.61 -60.59 -36.52
N ASN A 365 -11.01 -61.78 -36.58
CA ASN A 365 -11.60 -63.00 -37.14
C ASN A 365 -11.34 -64.17 -36.18
N VAL A 366 -12.26 -65.12 -36.07
CA VAL A 366 -12.00 -66.42 -35.41
C VAL A 366 -12.05 -67.50 -36.49
N HIS A 367 -10.97 -68.29 -36.57
CA HIS A 367 -10.81 -69.35 -37.54
C HIS A 367 -11.16 -70.71 -36.93
N PHE A 368 -12.06 -71.42 -37.59
CA PHE A 368 -12.52 -72.75 -37.22
C PHE A 368 -12.12 -73.76 -38.29
N SER A 369 -11.81 -74.99 -37.88
CA SER A 369 -11.81 -76.14 -38.79
C SER A 369 -12.94 -77.10 -38.46
N ILE A 370 -13.63 -77.54 -39.51
CA ILE A 370 -14.89 -78.28 -39.45
C ILE A 370 -14.80 -79.48 -40.40
N PRO A 371 -14.12 -80.56 -40.00
CA PRO A 371 -14.02 -81.76 -40.82
C PRO A 371 -15.39 -82.40 -41.08
N SER A 372 -15.48 -83.14 -42.18
CA SER A 372 -16.69 -83.85 -42.62
C SER A 372 -17.35 -84.66 -41.48
N PRO A 373 -18.69 -84.60 -41.31
CA PRO A 373 -19.38 -85.03 -40.09
C PRO A 373 -19.58 -86.55 -39.97
N THR A 374 -18.50 -87.33 -40.03
CA THR A 374 -18.50 -88.79 -39.82
C THR A 374 -18.88 -89.12 -38.37
N GLY A 375 -20.18 -89.31 -38.13
CA GLY A 375 -20.76 -89.55 -36.80
C GLY A 375 -21.13 -88.29 -36.02
N GLY A 376 -21.08 -87.10 -36.64
CA GLY A 376 -21.41 -85.81 -36.02
C GLY A 376 -20.39 -84.72 -36.35
N TRP A 377 -20.79 -83.46 -36.22
CA TRP A 377 -19.92 -82.30 -36.45
C TRP A 377 -18.93 -82.14 -35.30
N ARG A 378 -17.63 -82.17 -35.60
CA ARG A 378 -16.58 -81.72 -34.68
C ARG A 378 -16.15 -80.34 -35.10
N VAL A 379 -16.11 -79.40 -34.17
CA VAL A 379 -15.64 -78.03 -34.43
C VAL A 379 -14.38 -77.78 -33.62
N TYR A 380 -13.33 -77.35 -34.31
CA TYR A 380 -12.02 -77.08 -33.73
C TYR A 380 -11.70 -75.59 -33.90
N GLN A 381 -11.37 -74.89 -32.81
CA GLN A 381 -10.94 -73.49 -32.88
C GLN A 381 -9.43 -73.44 -33.15
N GLN A 382 -9.04 -72.96 -34.34
CA GLN A 382 -7.67 -73.03 -34.84
C GLN A 382 -6.85 -71.81 -34.41
N ASN A 383 -7.40 -70.61 -34.60
CA ASN A 383 -6.75 -69.36 -34.20
C ASN A 383 -7.77 -68.21 -34.18
N PHE A 384 -7.33 -67.03 -33.73
CA PHE A 384 -8.07 -65.78 -33.95
C PHE A 384 -7.11 -64.64 -34.32
N SER A 385 -7.54 -63.75 -35.20
CA SER A 385 -6.85 -62.50 -35.50
C SER A 385 -7.43 -61.33 -34.70
N ARG A 386 -6.61 -60.33 -34.44
CA ARG A 386 -6.99 -59.13 -33.68
C ARG A 386 -6.33 -57.87 -34.24
N LYS A 387 -7.10 -56.81 -34.34
CA LYS A 387 -6.65 -55.48 -34.73
C LYS A 387 -7.19 -54.47 -33.72
N PHE A 388 -6.31 -53.79 -33.01
CA PHE A 388 -6.64 -52.75 -32.03
C PHE A 388 -5.35 -52.06 -31.57
N LYS A 389 -5.51 -50.92 -30.90
CA LYS A 389 -4.41 -50.21 -30.25
C LYS A 389 -4.84 -49.75 -28.87
N LEU A 390 -3.99 -49.98 -27.89
CA LEU A 390 -4.19 -49.76 -26.46
C LEU A 390 -3.05 -48.85 -25.97
N ILE A 391 -3.37 -47.81 -25.22
CA ILE A 391 -2.44 -46.77 -24.77
C ILE A 391 -2.59 -46.57 -23.27
N ALA A 392 -1.48 -46.43 -22.56
CA ALA A 392 -1.45 -45.98 -21.17
C ALA A 392 -1.10 -44.49 -21.09
N GLY A 393 -1.82 -43.76 -20.22
CA GLY A 393 -1.68 -42.32 -20.02
C GLY A 393 -0.76 -41.96 -18.85
N GLY A 394 -0.14 -40.77 -18.89
CA GLY A 394 0.70 -40.26 -17.81
C GLY A 394 1.90 -41.18 -17.51
N SER A 395 1.95 -41.72 -16.29
CA SER A 395 2.97 -42.67 -15.81
C SER A 395 2.51 -44.14 -15.77
N ALA A 396 1.31 -44.43 -16.25
CA ALA A 396 0.81 -45.81 -16.31
C ALA A 396 1.52 -46.61 -17.41
N THR A 397 1.56 -47.94 -17.23
CA THR A 397 2.09 -48.89 -18.22
C THR A 397 1.16 -50.11 -18.29
N ILE A 398 0.99 -50.67 -19.47
CA ILE A 398 0.12 -51.81 -19.78
C ILE A 398 0.83 -53.08 -19.28
N THR A 399 0.18 -53.86 -18.43
CA THR A 399 0.74 -55.09 -17.83
C THR A 399 0.22 -56.37 -18.47
N ALA A 400 -1.04 -56.38 -18.90
CA ALA A 400 -1.65 -57.53 -19.57
C ALA A 400 -2.81 -57.12 -20.49
N VAL A 401 -3.08 -57.95 -21.50
CA VAL A 401 -4.33 -57.96 -22.25
C VAL A 401 -4.98 -59.34 -22.16
N LYS A 402 -6.22 -59.38 -21.68
CA LYS A 402 -7.09 -60.56 -21.74
C LYS A 402 -8.00 -60.48 -22.96
N TYR A 403 -8.14 -61.60 -23.66
CA TYR A 403 -9.11 -61.83 -24.72
C TYR A 403 -10.14 -62.85 -24.22
N GLU A 404 -11.42 -62.56 -24.42
CA GLU A 404 -12.53 -63.43 -24.04
C GLU A 404 -13.45 -63.61 -25.26
N LEU A 405 -13.37 -64.77 -25.90
CA LEU A 405 -14.23 -65.16 -27.01
C LEU A 405 -15.49 -65.83 -26.46
N ASN A 406 -16.67 -65.41 -26.93
CA ASN A 406 -17.94 -66.08 -26.67
C ASN A 406 -18.68 -66.29 -27.99
N TYR A 407 -19.21 -67.48 -28.23
CA TYR A 407 -20.00 -67.82 -29.41
C TYR A 407 -20.87 -69.06 -29.19
N ASP A 408 -21.96 -69.16 -29.94
CA ASP A 408 -22.81 -70.35 -29.98
C ASP A 408 -22.51 -71.18 -31.24
N ILE A 409 -22.29 -72.48 -31.05
CA ILE A 409 -22.24 -73.47 -32.13
C ILE A 409 -23.56 -74.24 -32.12
N THR A 410 -24.29 -74.21 -33.23
CA THR A 410 -25.63 -74.78 -33.37
C THR A 410 -25.72 -75.80 -34.50
N THR A 411 -26.65 -76.73 -34.39
CA THR A 411 -27.16 -77.57 -35.48
C THR A 411 -28.69 -77.52 -35.48
N SER A 412 -29.33 -78.19 -36.44
CA SER A 412 -30.79 -78.38 -36.47
C SER A 412 -31.40 -79.03 -35.22
N THR A 413 -30.59 -79.63 -34.33
CA THR A 413 -31.06 -80.42 -33.17
C THR A 413 -30.28 -80.18 -31.88
N SER A 414 -29.24 -79.34 -31.87
CA SER A 414 -28.34 -79.19 -30.72
C SER A 414 -27.67 -77.81 -30.69
N SER A 415 -27.26 -77.35 -29.51
CA SER A 415 -26.53 -76.09 -29.32
C SER A 415 -25.52 -76.23 -28.19
N VAL A 416 -24.35 -75.61 -28.35
CA VAL A 416 -23.32 -75.45 -27.31
C VAL A 416 -22.82 -74.01 -27.34
N HIS A 417 -22.94 -73.33 -26.19
CA HIS A 417 -22.25 -72.06 -25.95
C HIS A 417 -20.78 -72.33 -25.61
N VAL A 418 -19.86 -71.55 -26.18
CA VAL A 418 -18.42 -71.69 -25.95
C VAL A 418 -17.85 -70.36 -25.48
N THR A 419 -17.25 -70.38 -24.28
CA THR A 419 -16.40 -69.30 -23.76
C THR A 419 -14.94 -69.75 -23.79
N ARG A 420 -14.04 -68.93 -24.33
CA ARG A 420 -12.57 -69.13 -24.26
C ARG A 420 -11.89 -67.86 -23.78
N THR A 421 -10.92 -68.00 -22.87
CA THR A 421 -10.09 -66.91 -22.35
C THR A 421 -8.62 -67.13 -22.71
N TYR A 422 -7.96 -66.08 -23.18
CA TYR A 422 -6.52 -66.03 -23.45
C TYR A 422 -5.93 -64.80 -22.78
N ASN A 423 -4.73 -64.92 -22.19
CA ASN A 423 -4.05 -63.80 -21.54
C ASN A 423 -2.68 -63.61 -22.18
N GLU A 424 -2.36 -62.37 -22.52
CA GLU A 424 -1.08 -61.94 -23.08
C GLU A 424 -0.47 -60.94 -22.10
N ASN A 425 0.53 -61.37 -21.34
CA ASN A 425 1.26 -60.52 -20.40
C ASN A 425 2.33 -59.72 -21.16
N LEU A 426 2.52 -58.46 -20.79
CA LEU A 426 3.47 -57.56 -21.43
C LEU A 426 4.75 -57.43 -20.59
N ALA A 427 5.83 -57.00 -21.24
CA ALA A 427 7.05 -56.59 -20.55
C ALA A 427 6.80 -55.28 -19.75
N PRO A 428 7.43 -55.10 -18.56
CA PRO A 428 7.34 -53.85 -17.81
C PRO A 428 7.77 -52.64 -18.66
N GLY A 429 7.06 -51.52 -18.53
CA GLY A 429 7.36 -50.28 -19.26
C GLY A 429 6.55 -50.06 -20.55
N ALA A 430 5.74 -51.02 -20.99
CA ALA A 430 4.92 -50.86 -22.20
C ALA A 430 3.86 -49.75 -22.06
N THR A 431 4.00 -48.65 -22.79
CA THR A 431 3.03 -47.53 -22.81
C THR A 431 2.05 -47.58 -23.99
N ILE A 432 2.41 -48.31 -25.05
CA ILE A 432 1.56 -48.57 -26.21
C ILE A 432 1.60 -50.07 -26.48
N PHE A 433 0.44 -50.65 -26.78
CA PHE A 433 0.30 -52.03 -27.22
C PHE A 433 -0.65 -52.08 -28.41
N GLU A 434 -0.12 -52.46 -29.56
CA GLU A 434 -0.83 -52.43 -30.84
C GLU A 434 -0.79 -53.81 -31.49
N LYS A 435 -1.90 -54.18 -32.14
CA LYS A 435 -2.02 -55.38 -32.97
C LYS A 435 -2.69 -55.00 -34.28
N ASN A 436 -2.23 -55.54 -35.40
CA ASN A 436 -2.74 -55.21 -36.73
C ASN A 436 -3.04 -56.48 -37.54
N ASN A 437 -4.18 -57.11 -37.22
CA ASN A 437 -4.59 -58.43 -37.73
C ASN A 437 -3.67 -59.58 -37.30
N ASP A 438 -2.91 -59.40 -36.21
CA ASP A 438 -2.02 -60.43 -35.67
C ASP A 438 -2.78 -61.68 -35.26
N ILE A 439 -2.30 -62.84 -35.70
CA ILE A 439 -2.93 -64.13 -35.46
C ILE A 439 -2.39 -64.74 -34.16
N TRP A 440 -3.29 -65.03 -33.21
CA TRP A 440 -3.02 -65.85 -32.05
C TRP A 440 -3.41 -67.30 -32.34
N GLN A 441 -2.40 -68.17 -32.47
CA GLN A 441 -2.64 -69.61 -32.66
C GLN A 441 -3.26 -70.20 -31.39
N THR A 442 -4.32 -70.99 -31.55
CA THR A 442 -4.85 -71.85 -30.48
C THR A 442 -4.52 -73.30 -30.82
N THR A 443 -4.53 -74.20 -29.83
CA THR A 443 -3.98 -75.57 -29.95
C THR A 443 -4.81 -76.53 -30.81
N GLY A 444 -5.64 -76.01 -31.71
CA GLY A 444 -6.62 -76.79 -32.47
C GLY A 444 -7.69 -77.41 -31.57
N ASP A 445 -8.04 -76.74 -30.47
CA ASP A 445 -8.91 -77.31 -29.43
C ASP A 445 -10.30 -77.66 -29.98
N GLN A 446 -10.78 -78.87 -29.70
CA GLN A 446 -12.18 -79.21 -29.95
C GLN A 446 -13.06 -78.37 -29.03
N VAL A 447 -13.94 -77.56 -29.62
CA VAL A 447 -14.84 -76.65 -28.89
C VAL A 447 -16.29 -77.14 -28.88
N ALA A 448 -16.69 -77.97 -29.84
CA ALA A 448 -17.97 -78.68 -29.81
C ALA A 448 -17.90 -80.03 -30.53
N PHE A 449 -18.79 -80.94 -30.12
CA PHE A 449 -19.17 -82.13 -30.89
C PHE A 449 -20.71 -82.24 -30.87
N LEU A 450 -21.34 -82.17 -32.04
CA LEU A 450 -22.80 -82.03 -32.17
C LEU A 450 -23.38 -83.01 -33.20
N SER A 451 -24.58 -83.53 -32.89
CA SER A 451 -25.41 -84.26 -33.85
C SER A 451 -26.34 -83.30 -34.61
N GLY A 452 -26.86 -83.72 -35.76
CA GLY A 452 -27.81 -82.94 -36.58
C GLY A 452 -27.23 -82.39 -37.89
N ALA A 453 -28.08 -81.79 -38.70
CA ALA A 453 -27.71 -81.13 -39.95
C ALA A 453 -27.46 -79.62 -39.71
N ASN A 454 -26.97 -78.93 -40.75
CA ASN A 454 -26.84 -77.46 -40.80
C ASN A 454 -26.10 -76.87 -39.59
N LEU A 455 -24.77 -77.08 -39.54
CA LEU A 455 -23.92 -76.43 -38.55
C LEU A 455 -23.90 -74.90 -38.75
N GLY A 456 -24.14 -74.16 -37.68
CA GLY A 456 -24.05 -72.71 -37.63
C GLY A 456 -23.12 -72.23 -36.51
N ILE A 457 -22.50 -71.06 -36.71
CA ILE A 457 -21.78 -70.32 -35.68
C ILE A 457 -22.45 -68.95 -35.57
N SER A 458 -22.85 -68.56 -34.35
CA SER A 458 -23.65 -67.35 -34.11
C SER A 458 -23.25 -66.67 -32.80
N ASN A 459 -23.74 -65.45 -32.57
CA ASN A 459 -23.47 -64.64 -31.37
C ASN A 459 -21.97 -64.45 -31.06
N LEU A 460 -21.12 -64.52 -32.09
CA LEU A 460 -19.68 -64.45 -31.98
C LEU A 460 -19.23 -63.04 -31.54
N THR A 461 -18.60 -62.98 -30.38
CA THR A 461 -18.05 -61.77 -29.77
C THR A 461 -16.64 -62.01 -29.25
N MET A 462 -15.81 -60.97 -29.27
CA MET A 462 -14.52 -60.92 -28.59
C MET A 462 -14.48 -59.69 -27.69
N LYS A 463 -14.37 -59.91 -26.39
CA LYS A 463 -14.07 -58.87 -25.41
C LYS A 463 -12.56 -58.79 -25.20
N ILE A 464 -11.97 -57.64 -25.49
CA ILE A 464 -10.56 -57.33 -25.27
C ILE A 464 -10.48 -56.45 -24.01
N THR A 465 -9.72 -56.88 -23.02
CA THR A 465 -9.60 -56.24 -21.71
C THR A 465 -8.13 -55.89 -21.44
N GLY A 466 -7.78 -54.61 -21.42
CA GLY A 466 -6.45 -54.12 -21.09
C GLY A 466 -6.32 -53.77 -19.61
N THR A 467 -5.20 -54.15 -18.98
CA THR A 467 -4.90 -53.85 -17.57
C THR A 467 -3.61 -53.03 -17.46
N ALA A 468 -3.60 -52.04 -16.55
CA ALA A 468 -2.45 -51.20 -16.26
C ALA A 468 -1.73 -51.60 -14.95
N ASN A 469 -0.50 -51.13 -14.77
CA ASN A 469 0.29 -51.26 -13.53
C ASN A 469 -0.32 -50.53 -12.33
N THR A 470 -1.20 -49.55 -12.57
CA THR A 470 -2.01 -48.86 -11.55
C THR A 470 -3.18 -49.71 -11.04
N GLY A 471 -3.50 -50.82 -11.71
CA GLY A 471 -4.71 -51.60 -11.48
C GLY A 471 -5.93 -51.12 -12.28
N ASP A 472 -5.82 -50.03 -13.05
CA ASP A 472 -6.88 -49.59 -13.96
C ASP A 472 -7.12 -50.63 -15.07
N ILE A 473 -8.39 -50.81 -15.44
CA ILE A 473 -8.84 -51.77 -16.46
C ILE A 473 -9.74 -51.05 -17.45
N VAL A 474 -9.50 -51.28 -18.75
CA VAL A 474 -10.39 -50.86 -19.84
C VAL A 474 -10.83 -52.08 -20.65
N SER A 475 -12.04 -52.04 -21.22
CA SER A 475 -12.55 -53.12 -22.08
C SER A 475 -13.26 -52.58 -23.31
N VAL A 476 -13.11 -53.28 -24.43
CA VAL A 476 -13.95 -53.14 -25.63
C VAL A 476 -14.49 -54.52 -26.00
N THR A 477 -15.73 -54.59 -26.49
CA THR A 477 -16.28 -55.81 -27.06
C THR A 477 -16.58 -55.57 -28.52
N ILE A 478 -16.09 -56.46 -29.38
CA ILE A 478 -16.31 -56.43 -30.83
C ILE A 478 -17.01 -57.70 -31.27
N SER A 479 -17.61 -57.67 -32.45
CA SER A 479 -18.15 -58.86 -33.13
C SER A 479 -17.19 -59.27 -34.24
N PRO A 480 -16.21 -60.17 -34.00
CA PRO A 480 -15.28 -60.58 -35.03
C PRO A 480 -15.99 -61.47 -36.06
N THR A 481 -15.43 -61.53 -37.26
CA THR A 481 -15.93 -62.43 -38.31
C THR A 481 -15.59 -63.89 -38.00
N ALA A 482 -16.40 -64.85 -38.48
CA ALA A 482 -16.04 -66.27 -38.47
C ALA A 482 -15.41 -66.64 -39.83
N SER A 483 -14.39 -67.49 -39.83
CA SER A 483 -13.90 -68.17 -41.03
C SER A 483 -13.78 -69.68 -40.79
N THR A 484 -13.97 -70.48 -41.84
CA THR A 484 -14.12 -71.95 -41.73
C THR A 484 -13.33 -72.68 -42.82
N ASN A 485 -12.57 -73.70 -42.43
CA ASN A 485 -11.88 -74.68 -43.30
C ASN A 485 -12.35 -76.12 -43.04
#